data_AF-A0A3S5FDE2-F1
#
_entry.id   AF-A0A3S5FDE2-F1
#
_cell.length_a   1.000
_cell.length_b   1.000
_cell.length_c   1.000
_cell.angle_alpha   90.00
_cell.angle_beta   90.00
_cell.angle_gamma   90.00
#
_symmetry.space_group_name_H-M   'P 1'
#
loop_
_entity.id
_entity.type
_entity.pdbx_description
1 polymer ?
#
loop_
_entity_poly.entity_id
_entity_poly.type
_entity_poly.pdbx_seq_one_letter_code
_entity_poly.pdbx_strand_id
1 'polypeptide(L)'
;MRNVSKSLWDKCKNNVKEKETFVFCRECKRKWHKVCAIHMDEIWPEGFICPGCERIYTVRRRDNRFTARKLPTCKLSNFLEKRANDFLRKKECHTGDVIIRVLASADKVVEVKPGMKARYCETGEMPETFPYRVKAIFAFQEIDGQEVCFFGLHVQEYGSDCPQPNTRRVYIAYLDSVYFFRPKQYRTDIYHEILVGYIQYAKKLGYSMAHIWACPPSEGDDYIFHAHPPDQKIPKPKRLQEWYQKMLKKALFERIVVDYKDVFTDAVETGLLSPTELPYFEGDYWPNTLEEILKVILPS
;
A
#
# COMPACT_ATOMS: atom_id res chain seq x y z
N MET A 1 6.03 -36.51 -6.55
CA MET A 1 4.86 -36.16 -5.72
C MET A 1 4.15 -37.44 -5.31
N ARG A 2 3.82 -37.65 -4.04
CA ARG A 2 3.01 -38.81 -3.63
C ARG A 2 1.59 -38.60 -4.15
N ASN A 3 1.05 -39.56 -4.89
CA ASN A 3 -0.33 -39.53 -5.34
C ASN A 3 -1.26 -39.70 -4.14
N VAL A 4 -2.06 -38.68 -3.84
CA VAL A 4 -3.10 -38.74 -2.80
C VAL A 4 -4.36 -39.33 -3.43
N SER A 5 -4.93 -40.36 -2.80
CA SER A 5 -6.16 -41.01 -3.30
C SER A 5 -7.33 -40.02 -3.31
N LYS A 6 -8.13 -40.04 -4.37
CA LYS A 6 -9.38 -39.25 -4.47
C LYS A 6 -10.37 -39.56 -3.34
N SER A 7 -10.33 -40.76 -2.77
CA SER A 7 -11.18 -41.17 -1.65
C SER A 7 -10.89 -40.43 -0.34
N LEU A 8 -9.76 -39.73 -0.25
CA LEU A 8 -9.38 -38.91 0.91
C LEU A 8 -9.90 -37.48 0.82
N TRP A 9 -10.66 -37.15 -0.23
CA TRP A 9 -11.18 -35.80 -0.46
C TRP A 9 -12.69 -35.77 -0.28
N ASP A 10 -13.17 -34.78 0.46
CA ASP A 10 -14.60 -34.51 0.59
C ASP A 10 -15.10 -33.63 -0.56
N LYS A 11 -16.19 -34.07 -1.20
CA LYS A 11 -16.87 -33.25 -2.20
C LYS A 11 -17.73 -32.21 -1.51
N CYS A 12 -17.25 -30.96 -1.48
CA CYS A 12 -17.97 -29.83 -0.89
C CYS A 12 -18.50 -28.87 -1.97
N LYS A 13 -19.51 -28.06 -1.60
CA LYS A 13 -19.94 -26.89 -2.37
C LYS A 13 -19.44 -25.64 -1.66
N ASN A 14 -18.82 -24.71 -2.41
CA ASN A 14 -18.36 -23.44 -1.83
C ASN A 14 -19.53 -22.45 -1.66
N ASN A 15 -20.43 -22.74 -0.71
CA ASN A 15 -21.62 -21.93 -0.42
C ASN A 15 -21.79 -21.64 1.08
N VAL A 16 -20.75 -21.89 1.87
CA VAL A 16 -20.73 -21.57 3.30
C VAL A 16 -20.66 -20.05 3.45
N LYS A 17 -21.60 -19.47 4.20
CA LYS A 17 -21.60 -18.06 4.56
C LYS A 17 -21.45 -17.94 6.07
N GLU A 18 -20.38 -17.29 6.51
CA GLU A 18 -20.21 -16.97 7.92
C GLU A 18 -21.23 -15.91 8.35
N LYS A 19 -21.88 -16.15 9.49
CA LYS A 19 -22.84 -15.20 10.04
C LYS A 19 -22.10 -14.18 10.88
N GLU A 20 -22.50 -12.91 10.78
CA GLU A 20 -21.99 -11.86 11.66
C GLU A 20 -22.21 -12.22 13.13
N THR A 21 -21.25 -11.84 13.97
CA THR A 21 -21.34 -12.00 15.41
C THR A 21 -22.20 -10.89 16.03
N PHE A 22 -22.77 -11.18 17.19
CA PHE A 22 -23.65 -10.26 17.91
C PHE A 22 -23.09 -9.89 19.27
N VAL A 23 -23.48 -8.70 19.75
CA VAL A 23 -23.26 -8.24 21.12
C VAL A 23 -24.59 -7.84 21.74
N PHE A 24 -24.69 -7.91 23.06
CA PHE A 24 -25.91 -7.58 23.79
C PHE A 24 -25.69 -6.32 24.62
N CYS A 25 -26.62 -5.38 24.54
CA CYS A 25 -26.59 -4.20 25.40
C CYS A 25 -26.71 -4.62 26.87
N ARG A 26 -25.81 -4.17 27.73
CA ARG A 26 -25.83 -4.49 29.16
C ARG A 26 -27.08 -4.01 29.88
N GLU A 27 -27.67 -2.91 29.42
CA GLU A 27 -28.87 -2.32 30.01
C GLU A 27 -30.16 -2.98 29.48
N CYS A 28 -30.53 -2.72 28.22
CA CYS A 28 -31.80 -3.19 27.67
C CYS A 28 -31.80 -4.64 27.14
N LYS A 29 -30.65 -5.34 27.19
CA LYS A 29 -30.46 -6.72 26.69
C LYS A 29 -30.77 -6.95 25.21
N ARG A 30 -31.05 -5.90 24.44
CA ARG A 30 -31.27 -5.99 22.99
C ARG A 30 -29.99 -6.45 22.29
N LYS A 31 -30.17 -7.27 21.26
CA LYS A 31 -29.12 -7.83 20.41
C LYS A 31 -28.74 -6.85 19.29
N TRP A 32 -27.45 -6.67 19.05
CA TRP A 32 -26.88 -5.81 18.01
C TRP A 32 -25.82 -6.57 17.22
N HIS A 33 -25.67 -6.31 15.92
CA HIS A 33 -24.51 -6.80 15.17
C HIS A 33 -23.25 -6.17 15.76
N LYS A 34 -22.19 -6.97 15.98
CA LYS A 34 -20.94 -6.51 16.60
C LYS A 34 -20.30 -5.37 15.79
N VAL A 35 -20.38 -5.46 14.45
CA VAL A 35 -19.89 -4.42 13.52
C VAL A 35 -20.71 -3.13 13.63
N CYS A 36 -22.05 -3.21 13.61
CA CYS A 36 -22.90 -2.03 13.78
C CYS A 36 -22.73 -1.36 15.16
N ALA A 37 -22.45 -2.16 16.20
CA ALA A 37 -22.15 -1.66 17.54
C ALA A 37 -20.74 -1.06 17.67
N ILE A 38 -19.85 -1.30 16.68
CA ILE A 38 -18.43 -0.97 16.70
C ILE A 38 -17.85 -1.35 18.08
N HIS A 39 -18.05 -2.61 18.49
CA HIS A 39 -17.67 -3.09 19.82
C HIS A 39 -16.62 -4.18 19.76
N MET A 40 -15.58 -3.99 20.57
CA MET A 40 -14.47 -4.91 20.78
C MET A 40 -14.23 -4.99 22.28
N ASP A 41 -14.20 -6.21 22.82
CA ASP A 41 -14.03 -6.44 24.26
C ASP A 41 -12.62 -6.03 24.72
N GLU A 42 -11.66 -6.06 23.80
CA GLU A 42 -10.28 -5.60 23.98
C GLU A 42 -10.21 -4.07 24.20
N ILE A 43 -11.15 -3.33 23.63
CA ILE A 43 -11.24 -1.87 23.77
C ILE A 43 -12.12 -1.50 24.96
N TRP A 44 -13.25 -2.18 25.11
CA TRP A 44 -14.26 -1.91 26.13
C TRP A 44 -14.61 -3.20 26.90
N PRO A 45 -13.76 -3.61 27.85
CA PRO A 45 -13.95 -4.86 28.59
C PRO A 45 -15.17 -4.82 29.52
N GLU A 46 -15.66 -3.61 29.86
CA GLU A 46 -16.90 -3.47 30.61
C GLU A 46 -18.13 -3.86 29.80
N GLY A 47 -18.01 -4.12 28.50
CA GLY A 47 -19.11 -4.56 27.63
C GLY A 47 -19.90 -3.42 26.99
N PHE A 48 -20.82 -3.80 26.10
CA PHE A 48 -21.52 -2.88 25.21
C PHE A 48 -22.76 -2.23 25.86
N ILE A 49 -22.91 -0.92 25.70
CA ILE A 49 -24.15 -0.17 25.97
C ILE A 49 -24.59 0.46 24.65
N CYS A 50 -25.85 0.24 24.25
CA CYS A 50 -26.34 0.76 22.98
C CYS A 50 -26.62 2.27 23.02
N PRO A 51 -26.60 2.98 21.88
CA PRO A 51 -26.82 4.44 21.84
C PRO A 51 -28.16 4.91 22.42
N GLY A 52 -29.17 4.04 22.46
CA GLY A 52 -30.43 4.33 23.12
C GLY A 52 -30.29 4.40 24.65
N CYS A 53 -29.61 3.42 25.24
CA CYS A 53 -29.37 3.37 26.68
C CYS A 53 -28.35 4.43 27.14
N GLU A 54 -27.34 4.73 26.33
CA GLU A 54 -26.40 5.84 26.61
C GLU A 54 -27.14 7.17 26.82
N ARG A 55 -28.11 7.47 25.96
CA ARG A 55 -28.94 8.69 26.06
C ARG A 55 -29.89 8.68 27.26
N ILE A 56 -30.51 7.54 27.57
CA ILE A 56 -31.50 7.43 28.67
C ILE A 56 -30.82 7.53 30.03
N TYR A 57 -29.72 6.79 30.21
CA TYR A 57 -29.02 6.70 31.50
C TYR A 57 -27.91 7.76 31.63
N THR A 58 -27.73 8.62 30.62
CA THR A 58 -26.67 9.64 30.55
C THR A 58 -25.28 9.03 30.79
N VAL A 59 -25.07 7.81 30.30
CA VAL A 59 -23.79 7.10 30.36
C VAL A 59 -23.08 7.27 29.02
N ARG A 60 -21.79 7.62 29.07
CA ARG A 60 -20.97 7.75 27.87
C ARG A 60 -20.03 6.56 27.76
N ARG A 61 -19.91 5.98 26.56
CA ARG A 61 -18.83 5.04 26.25
C ARG A 61 -17.48 5.63 26.63
N ARG A 62 -16.60 4.82 27.22
CA ARG A 62 -15.21 5.23 27.43
C ARG A 62 -14.55 5.53 26.07
N ASP A 63 -13.67 6.51 26.02
CA ASP A 63 -12.99 6.85 24.78
C ASP A 63 -12.09 5.71 24.31
N ASN A 64 -12.05 5.49 22.99
CA ASN A 64 -11.17 4.49 22.39
C ASN A 64 -9.69 4.89 22.59
N ARG A 65 -8.90 3.98 23.16
CA ARG A 65 -7.45 4.18 23.34
C ARG A 65 -6.60 3.70 22.16
N PHE A 66 -7.17 2.89 21.28
CA PHE A 66 -6.54 2.29 20.12
C PHE A 66 -6.93 3.06 18.86
N THR A 67 -6.36 4.25 18.71
CA THR A 67 -6.61 5.15 17.58
C THR A 67 -5.35 5.34 16.74
N ALA A 68 -5.51 5.55 15.44
CA ALA A 68 -4.45 5.91 14.50
C ALA A 68 -3.71 7.17 14.96
N ARG A 69 -4.42 8.16 15.54
CA ARG A 69 -3.76 9.35 16.13
C ARG A 69 -2.72 8.99 17.19
N LYS A 70 -2.99 7.96 18.00
CA LYS A 70 -2.12 7.51 19.10
C LYS A 70 -0.99 6.58 18.66
N LEU A 71 -0.99 6.12 17.40
CA LEU A 71 0.14 5.36 16.87
C LEU A 71 1.40 6.22 16.80
N PRO A 72 2.60 5.64 17.02
CA PRO A 72 3.86 6.35 16.93
C PRO A 72 4.02 7.09 15.62
N THR A 73 4.60 8.29 15.68
CA THR A 73 4.90 9.10 14.51
C THR A 73 6.37 9.00 14.12
N CYS A 74 6.68 9.32 12.88
CA CYS A 74 8.05 9.48 12.40
C CYS A 74 8.15 10.68 11.44
N LYS A 75 9.37 11.05 11.05
CA LYS A 75 9.61 12.19 10.14
C LYS A 75 8.83 12.06 8.82
N LEU A 76 8.78 10.86 8.24
CA LEU A 76 8.03 10.60 7.01
C LEU A 76 6.53 10.74 7.24
N SER A 77 5.98 10.12 8.28
CA SER A 77 4.53 10.19 8.56
C SER A 77 4.07 11.63 8.76
N ASN A 78 4.81 12.41 9.54
CA ASN A 78 4.50 13.81 9.83
C ASN A 78 4.63 14.68 8.57
N PHE A 79 5.61 14.39 7.71
CA PHE A 79 5.78 15.10 6.44
C PHE A 79 4.58 14.89 5.51
N LEU A 80 4.15 13.63 5.32
CA LEU A 80 3.02 13.28 4.48
C LEU A 80 1.71 13.82 5.05
N GLU A 81 1.50 13.64 6.36
CA GLU A 81 0.30 14.11 7.06
C GLU A 81 0.13 15.62 6.93
N LYS A 82 1.21 16.38 7.19
CA LYS A 82 1.22 17.83 7.03
C LYS A 82 0.87 18.22 5.60
N ARG A 83 1.47 17.58 4.60
CA ARG A 83 1.23 17.87 3.18
C ARG A 83 -0.22 17.63 2.78
N ALA A 84 -0.80 16.48 3.16
CA ALA A 84 -2.18 16.14 2.86
C ALA A 84 -3.16 17.15 3.50
N ASN A 85 -2.96 17.50 4.77
CA ASN A 85 -3.83 18.44 5.46
C ASN A 85 -3.61 19.90 5.02
N ASP A 86 -2.39 20.31 4.65
CA ASP A 86 -2.12 21.61 4.04
C ASP A 86 -2.90 21.76 2.72
N PHE A 87 -2.99 20.70 1.92
CA PHE A 87 -3.79 20.69 0.70
C PHE A 87 -5.28 20.88 1.02
N LEU A 88 -5.83 20.14 2.00
CA LEU A 88 -7.25 20.27 2.38
C LEU A 88 -7.58 21.67 2.89
N ARG A 89 -6.72 22.26 3.72
CA ARG A 89 -6.87 23.64 4.21
C ARG A 89 -6.90 24.65 3.05
N LYS A 90 -6.01 24.50 2.06
CA LYS A 90 -6.00 25.36 0.85
C LYS A 90 -7.23 25.19 -0.02
N LYS A 91 -7.93 24.06 0.08
CA LYS A 91 -9.21 23.81 -0.59
C LYS A 91 -10.41 24.26 0.24
N GLU A 92 -10.17 24.93 1.37
CA GLU A 92 -11.21 25.35 2.32
C GLU A 92 -12.09 24.17 2.74
N CYS A 93 -11.49 22.97 2.79
CA CYS A 93 -12.19 21.75 3.12
C CYS A 93 -12.23 21.59 4.64
N HIS A 94 -13.40 21.79 5.23
CA HIS A 94 -13.64 21.62 6.66
C HIS A 94 -13.90 20.15 7.07
N THR A 95 -13.31 19.20 6.35
CA THR A 95 -13.40 17.77 6.71
C THR A 95 -12.42 17.43 7.84
N GLY A 96 -12.62 16.27 8.48
CA GLY A 96 -11.69 15.76 9.49
C GLY A 96 -10.29 15.55 8.91
N ASP A 97 -9.26 15.84 9.72
CA ASP A 97 -7.85 15.68 9.34
C ASP A 97 -7.56 14.26 8.82
N VAL A 98 -6.71 14.20 7.80
CA VAL A 98 -6.05 12.96 7.39
C VAL A 98 -4.94 12.66 8.39
N ILE A 99 -4.89 11.43 8.88
CA ILE A 99 -3.84 10.93 9.77
C ILE A 99 -2.98 9.97 8.95
N ILE A 100 -1.67 10.11 8.96
CA ILE A 100 -0.77 9.21 8.21
C ILE A 100 0.22 8.57 9.18
N ARG A 101 0.41 7.25 9.09
CA ARG A 101 1.32 6.50 9.96
C ARG A 101 2.17 5.52 9.15
N VAL A 102 3.44 5.40 9.54
CA VAL A 102 4.32 4.32 9.08
C VAL A 102 4.16 3.18 10.07
N LEU A 103 3.47 2.11 9.67
CA LEU A 103 3.13 0.99 10.55
C LEU A 103 4.21 -0.09 10.59
N ALA A 104 5.03 -0.17 9.55
CA ALA A 104 6.17 -1.07 9.50
C ALA A 104 7.36 -0.40 8.80
N SER A 105 8.56 -0.71 9.28
CA SER A 105 9.84 -0.33 8.66
C SER A 105 10.85 -1.42 9.00
N ALA A 106 11.36 -2.14 8.01
CA ALA A 106 12.29 -3.24 8.23
C ALA A 106 13.33 -3.31 7.11
N ASP A 107 14.55 -3.72 7.45
CA ASP A 107 15.59 -3.99 6.47
C ASP A 107 15.37 -5.40 5.88
N LYS A 108 15.50 -5.48 4.57
CA LYS A 108 15.31 -6.68 3.75
C LYS A 108 16.37 -6.74 2.67
N VAL A 109 16.43 -7.88 2.00
CA VAL A 109 17.32 -8.14 0.88
C VAL A 109 16.50 -8.79 -0.22
N VAL A 110 16.69 -8.35 -1.47
CA VAL A 110 16.23 -9.10 -2.65
C VAL A 110 17.40 -9.90 -3.18
N GLU A 111 17.16 -11.17 -3.44
CA GLU A 111 18.13 -12.07 -4.06
C GLU A 111 17.90 -12.12 -5.58
N VAL A 112 18.99 -12.10 -6.36
CA VAL A 112 18.91 -12.29 -7.80
C VAL A 112 18.48 -13.72 -8.10
N LYS A 113 17.47 -13.87 -8.95
CA LYS A 113 16.88 -15.16 -9.33
C LYS A 113 17.90 -16.06 -10.06
N PRO A 114 17.70 -17.40 -10.06
CA PRO A 114 18.72 -18.36 -10.47
C PRO A 114 19.30 -18.16 -11.88
N GLY A 115 18.48 -17.83 -12.89
CA GLY A 115 18.94 -17.62 -14.26
C GLY A 115 19.87 -16.42 -14.38
N MET A 116 19.45 -15.27 -13.86
CA MET A 116 20.29 -14.07 -13.79
C MET A 116 21.55 -14.29 -12.95
N LYS A 117 21.42 -15.02 -11.83
CA LYS A 117 22.54 -15.36 -10.95
C LYS A 117 23.61 -16.17 -11.67
N ALA A 118 23.23 -17.27 -12.30
CA ALA A 118 24.14 -18.13 -13.05
C ALA A 118 24.80 -17.39 -14.22
N ARG A 119 24.07 -16.47 -14.86
CA ARG A 119 24.56 -15.77 -16.05
C ARG A 119 25.48 -14.58 -15.76
N TYR A 120 25.23 -13.84 -14.68
CA TYR A 120 25.88 -12.54 -14.44
C TYR A 120 26.46 -12.36 -13.04
N CYS A 121 25.98 -13.08 -12.02
CA CYS A 121 26.53 -12.95 -10.67
C CYS A 121 27.78 -13.79 -10.48
N GLU A 122 27.79 -15.02 -10.98
CA GLU A 122 28.95 -15.92 -10.90
C GLU A 122 30.17 -15.37 -11.68
N THR A 123 29.92 -14.56 -12.72
CA THR A 123 30.95 -13.85 -13.48
C THR A 123 31.40 -12.52 -12.85
N GLY A 124 30.73 -12.08 -11.78
CA GLY A 124 31.00 -10.81 -11.11
C GLY A 124 30.43 -9.57 -11.81
N GLU A 125 29.63 -9.73 -12.85
CA GLU A 125 29.00 -8.62 -13.61
C GLU A 125 27.82 -7.98 -12.85
N MET A 126 27.20 -8.70 -11.90
CA MET A 126 26.08 -8.22 -11.10
C MET A 126 26.16 -8.74 -9.65
N PRO A 127 25.83 -7.93 -8.62
CA PRO A 127 25.71 -8.43 -7.25
C PRO A 127 24.65 -9.53 -7.11
N GLU A 128 24.89 -10.50 -6.22
CA GLU A 128 23.91 -11.56 -5.94
C GLU A 128 22.67 -11.06 -5.19
N THR A 129 22.80 -9.94 -4.47
CA THR A 129 21.74 -9.41 -3.61
C THR A 129 21.75 -7.89 -3.54
N PHE A 130 20.59 -7.31 -3.25
CA PHE A 130 20.43 -5.87 -3.03
C PHE A 130 19.70 -5.59 -1.72
N PRO A 131 20.36 -4.96 -0.72
CA PRO A 131 19.69 -4.58 0.53
C PRO A 131 18.78 -3.37 0.30
N TYR A 132 17.63 -3.39 0.97
CA TYR A 132 16.66 -2.30 0.95
C TYR A 132 15.87 -2.22 2.26
N ARG A 133 15.25 -1.08 2.50
CA ARG A 133 14.29 -0.91 3.60
C ARG A 133 12.87 -0.95 3.06
N VAL A 134 12.05 -1.87 3.56
CA VAL A 134 10.61 -1.88 3.30
C VAL A 134 9.90 -0.96 4.29
N LYS A 135 8.90 -0.22 3.82
CA LYS A 135 7.98 0.54 4.69
C LYS A 135 6.53 0.32 4.30
N ALA A 136 5.66 0.23 5.31
CA ALA A 136 4.21 0.20 5.15
C ALA A 136 3.59 1.48 5.71
N ILE A 137 2.89 2.24 4.88
CA ILE A 137 2.38 3.58 5.16
C ILE A 137 0.87 3.56 4.96
N PHE A 138 0.11 4.00 5.96
CA PHE A 138 -1.34 4.00 5.92
C PHE A 138 -1.92 5.36 6.24
N ALA A 139 -3.02 5.72 5.58
CA ALA A 139 -3.77 6.93 5.81
C ALA A 139 -5.17 6.64 6.35
N PHE A 140 -5.58 7.44 7.33
CA PHE A 140 -6.83 7.32 8.05
C PHE A 140 -7.56 8.66 8.03
N GLN A 141 -8.89 8.62 8.11
CA GLN A 141 -9.72 9.80 8.27
C GLN A 141 -10.80 9.53 9.31
N GLU A 142 -11.11 10.51 10.15
CA GLU A 142 -12.27 10.44 11.02
C GLU A 142 -13.56 10.66 10.23
N ILE A 143 -14.43 9.66 10.23
CA ILE A 143 -15.73 9.66 9.56
C ILE A 143 -16.77 9.24 10.58
N ASP A 144 -17.77 10.10 10.81
CA ASP A 144 -18.87 9.84 11.73
C ASP A 144 -18.39 9.47 13.16
N GLY A 145 -17.30 10.13 13.60
CA GLY A 145 -16.66 9.92 14.91
C GLY A 145 -15.74 8.70 14.99
N GLN A 146 -15.49 8.01 13.88
CA GLN A 146 -14.66 6.81 13.84
C GLN A 146 -13.52 6.94 12.82
N GLU A 147 -12.31 6.52 13.18
CA GLU A 147 -11.19 6.49 12.25
C GLU A 147 -11.33 5.35 11.24
N VAL A 148 -11.32 5.70 9.96
CA VAL A 148 -11.40 4.79 8.81
C VAL A 148 -10.06 4.78 8.08
N CYS A 149 -9.41 3.62 8.02
CA CYS A 149 -8.24 3.41 7.17
C CYS A 149 -8.67 3.35 5.70
N PHE A 150 -8.19 4.26 4.86
CA PHE A 150 -8.70 4.40 3.49
C PHE A 150 -7.63 4.24 2.40
N PHE A 151 -6.35 4.27 2.75
CA PHE A 151 -5.25 4.14 1.81
C PHE A 151 -4.06 3.45 2.45
N GLY A 152 -3.41 2.56 1.70
CA GLY A 152 -2.21 1.83 2.11
C GLY A 152 -1.16 1.88 1.01
N LEU A 153 0.11 1.93 1.40
CA LEU A 153 1.25 2.05 0.51
C LEU A 153 2.45 1.27 1.07
N HIS A 154 2.99 0.36 0.26
CA HIS A 154 4.24 -0.34 0.51
C HIS A 154 5.32 0.15 -0.45
N VAL A 155 6.49 0.46 0.11
CA VAL A 155 7.64 0.95 -0.64
C VAL A 155 8.90 0.17 -0.29
N GLN A 156 9.82 0.10 -1.25
CA GLN A 156 11.17 -0.42 -1.08
C GLN A 156 12.15 0.72 -1.30
N GLU A 157 13.05 0.95 -0.34
CA GLU A 157 14.03 2.03 -0.38
C GLU A 157 15.45 1.47 -0.42
N TYR A 158 16.11 1.57 -1.58
CA TYR A 158 17.47 1.10 -1.82
C TYR A 158 18.46 2.25 -1.58
N GLY A 159 19.19 2.18 -0.46
CA GLY A 159 20.01 3.28 0.05
C GLY A 159 21.26 3.61 -0.78
N SER A 160 22.09 4.51 -0.24
CA SER A 160 23.40 4.85 -0.83
C SER A 160 24.39 3.69 -0.83
N ASP A 161 24.25 2.79 0.14
CA ASP A 161 25.18 1.68 0.37
C ASP A 161 24.72 0.41 -0.39
N CYS A 162 23.57 0.49 -1.06
CA CYS A 162 23.10 -0.56 -1.96
C CYS A 162 23.93 -0.52 -3.26
N PRO A 163 24.42 -1.66 -3.78
CA PRO A 163 25.21 -1.67 -5.01
C PRO A 163 24.36 -1.30 -6.24
N GLN A 164 25.05 -0.91 -7.30
CA GLN A 164 24.42 -0.70 -8.60
C GLN A 164 23.85 -2.02 -9.14
N PRO A 165 22.71 -2.01 -9.85
CA PRO A 165 22.00 -0.82 -10.36
C PRO A 165 21.00 -0.18 -9.38
N ASN A 166 20.83 -0.69 -8.16
CA ASN A 166 19.74 -0.28 -7.25
C ASN A 166 20.05 0.96 -6.39
N THR A 167 21.29 1.42 -6.35
CA THR A 167 21.75 2.54 -5.53
C THR A 167 20.84 3.78 -5.64
N ARG A 168 20.37 4.30 -4.49
CA ARG A 168 19.55 5.53 -4.38
C ARG A 168 18.20 5.48 -5.12
N ARG A 169 17.57 4.30 -5.23
CA ARG A 169 16.26 4.13 -5.87
C ARG A 169 15.17 3.83 -4.84
N VAL A 170 13.96 4.32 -5.11
CA VAL A 170 12.75 3.88 -4.40
C VAL A 170 11.81 3.17 -5.37
N TYR A 171 11.17 2.11 -4.92
CA TYR A 171 10.16 1.38 -5.69
C TYR A 171 8.83 1.39 -4.92
N ILE A 172 7.76 1.84 -5.60
CA ILE A 172 6.39 1.80 -5.09
C ILE A 172 5.84 0.41 -5.40
N ALA A 173 5.99 -0.52 -4.44
CA ALA A 173 5.70 -1.93 -4.64
C ALA A 173 4.19 -2.21 -4.76
N TYR A 174 3.42 -1.73 -3.77
CA TYR A 174 1.98 -1.90 -3.76
C TYR A 174 1.31 -0.65 -3.21
N LEU A 175 0.19 -0.27 -3.78
CA LEU A 175 -0.73 0.66 -3.15
C LEU A 175 -2.15 0.16 -3.31
N ASP A 176 -2.99 0.53 -2.36
CA ASP A 176 -4.38 0.12 -2.35
C ASP A 176 -5.23 1.16 -1.62
N SER A 177 -6.54 1.14 -1.85
CA SER A 177 -7.44 2.08 -1.19
C SER A 177 -8.86 1.55 -1.08
N VAL A 178 -9.54 1.91 0.00
CA VAL A 178 -11.01 1.84 0.07
C VAL A 178 -11.61 3.23 -0.14
N TYR A 179 -12.60 3.30 -1.01
CA TYR A 179 -13.10 4.54 -1.60
C TYR A 179 -13.89 5.50 -0.66
N PHE A 180 -13.89 5.26 0.65
CA PHE A 180 -14.75 5.93 1.65
C PHE A 180 -14.32 7.35 2.06
N PHE A 181 -13.15 7.83 1.63
CA PHE A 181 -12.66 9.18 1.93
C PHE A 181 -13.73 10.27 1.68
N ARG A 182 -13.87 11.21 2.63
CA ARG A 182 -14.79 12.34 2.59
C ARG A 182 -14.05 13.70 2.64
N PRO A 183 -14.38 14.67 1.77
CA PRO A 183 -15.37 14.58 0.71
C PRO A 183 -14.83 13.83 -0.51
N LYS A 184 -15.73 13.09 -1.18
CA LYS A 184 -15.40 12.23 -2.33
C LYS A 184 -14.64 12.94 -3.44
N GLN A 185 -14.92 14.24 -3.66
CA GLN A 185 -14.29 15.04 -4.72
C GLN A 185 -12.76 15.19 -4.58
N TYR A 186 -12.22 15.14 -3.35
CA TYR A 186 -10.78 15.29 -3.09
C TYR A 186 -10.06 13.97 -2.89
N ARG A 187 -10.76 12.82 -2.97
CA ARG A 187 -10.18 11.51 -2.71
C ARG A 187 -8.96 11.22 -3.58
N THR A 188 -9.09 11.41 -4.90
CA THR A 188 -7.98 11.21 -5.84
C THR A 188 -6.85 12.20 -5.58
N ASP A 189 -7.17 13.45 -5.24
CA ASP A 189 -6.15 14.45 -4.97
C ASP A 189 -5.35 14.10 -3.71
N ILE A 190 -5.98 13.58 -2.66
CA ILE A 190 -5.28 13.11 -1.45
C ILE A 190 -4.34 11.95 -1.75
N TYR A 191 -4.77 10.98 -2.56
CA TYR A 191 -3.88 9.88 -2.96
C TYR A 191 -2.65 10.42 -3.71
N HIS A 192 -2.84 11.40 -4.60
CA HIS A 192 -1.74 12.08 -5.28
C HIS A 192 -0.86 12.88 -4.30
N GLU A 193 -1.44 13.60 -3.33
CA GLU A 193 -0.66 14.34 -2.34
C GLU A 193 0.25 13.43 -1.50
N ILE A 194 -0.24 12.23 -1.17
CA ILE A 194 0.55 11.22 -0.44
C ILE A 194 1.72 10.73 -1.31
N LEU A 195 1.48 10.35 -2.56
CA LEU A 195 2.52 9.86 -3.46
C LEU A 195 3.55 10.94 -3.82
N VAL A 196 3.09 12.14 -4.18
CA VAL A 196 3.96 13.28 -4.48
C VAL A 196 4.76 13.67 -3.24
N GLY A 197 4.12 13.66 -2.05
CA GLY A 197 4.79 13.88 -0.78
C GLY A 197 5.88 12.84 -0.50
N TYR A 198 5.61 11.57 -0.79
CA TYR A 198 6.58 10.50 -0.61
C TYR A 198 7.79 10.68 -1.52
N ILE A 199 7.57 10.93 -2.81
CA ILE A 199 8.64 11.20 -3.79
C ILE A 199 9.47 12.42 -3.36
N GLN A 200 8.80 13.48 -2.90
CA GLN A 200 9.49 14.68 -2.39
C GLN A 200 10.34 14.37 -1.15
N TYR A 201 9.83 13.55 -0.23
CA TYR A 201 10.56 13.15 0.96
C TYR A 201 11.77 12.28 0.61
N ALA A 202 11.60 11.29 -0.27
CA ALA A 202 12.69 10.45 -0.77
C ALA A 202 13.77 11.31 -1.46
N LYS A 203 13.39 12.25 -2.33
CA LYS A 203 14.32 13.20 -2.95
C LYS A 203 15.14 13.99 -1.92
N LYS A 204 14.51 14.47 -0.84
CA LYS A 204 15.19 15.19 0.25
C LYS A 204 16.20 14.33 1.01
N LEU A 205 15.98 13.02 1.06
CA LEU A 205 16.93 12.06 1.64
C LEU A 205 18.05 11.66 0.67
N GLY A 206 18.02 12.14 -0.57
CA GLY A 206 19.03 11.87 -1.58
C GLY A 206 18.78 10.62 -2.42
N TYR A 207 17.55 10.11 -2.46
CA TYR A 207 17.14 9.16 -3.51
C TYR A 207 17.00 9.91 -4.84
N SER A 208 17.51 9.33 -5.92
CA SER A 208 17.59 9.96 -7.24
C SER A 208 16.44 9.54 -8.16
N MET A 209 15.92 8.31 -8.01
CA MET A 209 14.90 7.76 -8.91
C MET A 209 13.78 7.07 -8.14
N ALA A 210 12.56 7.18 -8.66
CA ALA A 210 11.36 6.51 -8.15
C ALA A 210 10.74 5.65 -9.25
N HIS A 211 10.49 4.38 -8.94
CA HIS A 211 9.98 3.39 -9.87
C HIS A 211 8.55 3.00 -9.49
N ILE A 212 7.68 2.93 -10.51
CA ILE A 212 6.27 2.59 -10.35
C ILE A 212 5.91 1.57 -11.43
N TRP A 213 5.43 0.41 -11.01
CA TRP A 213 4.78 -0.53 -11.91
C TRP A 213 3.27 -0.29 -11.87
N ALA A 214 2.72 0.23 -12.97
CA ALA A 214 1.28 0.49 -13.09
C ALA A 214 0.50 -0.81 -13.38
N CYS A 215 0.46 -1.71 -12.41
CA CYS A 215 -0.26 -2.98 -12.48
C CYS A 215 -1.54 -2.90 -11.63
N PRO A 216 -2.74 -3.03 -12.21
CA PRO A 216 -3.94 -3.26 -11.43
C PRO A 216 -3.99 -4.71 -10.92
N PRO A 217 -4.65 -4.98 -9.78
CA PRO A 217 -4.78 -6.34 -9.29
C PRO A 217 -5.58 -7.20 -10.27
N SER A 218 -5.30 -8.50 -10.25
CA SER A 218 -6.09 -9.50 -10.99
C SER A 218 -7.54 -9.54 -10.47
N GLU A 219 -8.45 -10.07 -11.28
CA GLU A 219 -9.84 -10.20 -10.88
C GLU A 219 -9.97 -11.09 -9.64
N GLY A 220 -10.52 -10.54 -8.56
CA GLY A 220 -10.70 -11.24 -7.28
C GLY A 220 -9.51 -11.15 -6.32
N ASP A 221 -8.40 -10.50 -6.71
CA ASP A 221 -7.24 -10.27 -5.84
C ASP A 221 -7.29 -8.88 -5.20
N ASP A 222 -6.83 -8.80 -3.95
CA ASP A 222 -6.68 -7.56 -3.19
C ASP A 222 -5.20 -7.32 -2.88
N TYR A 223 -4.68 -6.10 -3.09
CA TYR A 223 -3.28 -5.81 -2.78
C TYR A 223 -3.02 -5.65 -1.28
N ILE A 224 -3.88 -4.91 -0.57
CA ILE A 224 -3.69 -4.61 0.86
C ILE A 224 -5.01 -4.79 1.62
N PHE A 225 -6.13 -4.24 1.13
CA PHE A 225 -7.40 -4.27 1.84
C PHE A 225 -8.24 -5.46 1.39
N HIS A 226 -8.40 -6.44 2.27
CA HIS A 226 -9.22 -7.60 1.97
C HIS A 226 -10.69 -7.24 1.76
N ALA A 227 -11.29 -7.78 0.70
CA ALA A 227 -12.70 -7.69 0.35
C ALA A 227 -13.19 -6.25 0.14
N HIS A 228 -12.79 -5.67 -0.99
CA HIS A 228 -13.25 -4.35 -1.42
C HIS A 228 -14.78 -4.24 -1.55
N PRO A 229 -15.36 -3.02 -1.40
CA PRO A 229 -16.75 -2.77 -1.71
C PRO A 229 -17.07 -3.23 -3.15
N PRO A 230 -18.17 -3.99 -3.37
CA PRO A 230 -18.46 -4.58 -4.68
C PRO A 230 -18.73 -3.56 -5.78
N ASP A 231 -19.10 -2.32 -5.42
CA ASP A 231 -19.28 -1.18 -6.32
C ASP A 231 -18.01 -0.35 -6.53
N GLN A 232 -16.91 -0.67 -5.83
CA GLN A 232 -15.60 -0.07 -6.04
C GLN A 232 -14.94 -0.70 -7.29
N LYS A 233 -14.99 0.04 -8.41
CA LYS A 233 -14.40 -0.40 -9.67
C LYS A 233 -12.87 -0.40 -9.62
N ILE A 234 -12.28 -1.55 -9.94
CA ILE A 234 -10.83 -1.68 -10.18
C ILE A 234 -10.48 -0.98 -11.51
N PRO A 235 -9.49 -0.08 -11.55
CA PRO A 235 -9.09 0.58 -12.79
C PRO A 235 -8.42 -0.40 -13.75
N LYS A 236 -8.76 -0.33 -15.04
CA LYS A 236 -8.01 -1.03 -16.10
C LYS A 236 -6.61 -0.42 -16.28
N PRO A 237 -5.63 -1.15 -16.86
CA PRO A 237 -4.25 -0.69 -16.99
C PRO A 237 -4.09 0.72 -17.54
N LYS A 238 -4.74 1.05 -18.66
CA LYS A 238 -4.69 2.40 -19.27
C LYS A 238 -5.15 3.50 -18.31
N ARG A 239 -6.25 3.28 -17.58
CA ARG A 239 -6.78 4.26 -16.62
C ARG A 239 -5.84 4.45 -15.43
N LEU A 240 -5.20 3.37 -14.97
CA LEU A 240 -4.21 3.43 -13.90
C LEU A 240 -2.93 4.16 -14.34
N GLN A 241 -2.48 3.93 -15.57
CA GLN A 241 -1.37 4.68 -16.16
C GLN A 241 -1.68 6.17 -16.26
N GLU A 242 -2.84 6.55 -16.79
CA GLU A 242 -3.29 7.95 -16.86
C GLU A 242 -3.40 8.60 -15.47
N TRP A 243 -3.80 7.83 -14.47
CA TRP A 243 -3.86 8.26 -13.07
C TRP A 243 -2.47 8.61 -12.52
N TYR A 244 -1.49 7.72 -12.69
CA TYR A 244 -0.10 8.01 -12.32
C TYR A 244 0.50 9.15 -13.13
N GLN A 245 0.24 9.24 -14.43
CA GLN A 245 0.70 10.36 -15.25
C GLN A 245 0.13 11.70 -14.75
N LYS A 246 -1.15 11.75 -14.34
CA LYS A 246 -1.73 12.95 -13.72
C LYS A 246 -1.02 13.31 -12.42
N MET A 247 -0.70 12.33 -11.58
CA MET A 247 0.09 12.51 -10.35
C MET A 247 1.49 13.05 -10.65
N LEU A 248 2.20 12.47 -11.62
CA LEU A 248 3.56 12.87 -12.01
C LEU A 248 3.59 14.25 -12.66
N LYS A 249 2.61 14.61 -13.50
CA LYS A 249 2.45 15.96 -14.05
C LYS A 249 2.32 17.03 -12.96
N LYS A 250 1.59 16.73 -11.89
CA LYS A 250 1.51 17.59 -10.70
C LYS A 250 2.88 17.72 -10.02
N ALA A 251 3.59 16.60 -9.85
CA ALA A 251 4.93 16.60 -9.25
C ALA A 251 5.97 17.40 -10.09
N LEU A 252 5.87 17.34 -11.42
CA LEU A 252 6.66 18.16 -12.35
C LEU A 252 6.36 19.65 -12.17
N PHE A 253 5.07 20.02 -12.15
CA PHE A 253 4.65 21.41 -11.97
C PHE A 253 5.16 22.00 -10.63
N GLU A 254 5.17 21.19 -9.58
CA GLU A 254 5.73 21.55 -8.27
C GLU A 254 7.26 21.47 -8.19
N ARG A 255 7.96 21.11 -9.28
CA ARG A 255 9.42 20.94 -9.37
C ARG A 255 9.97 19.90 -8.40
N ILE A 256 9.13 18.93 -8.02
CA ILE A 256 9.51 17.80 -7.17
C ILE A 256 10.17 16.74 -8.04
N VAL A 257 9.49 16.33 -9.11
CA VAL A 257 10.03 15.47 -10.16
C VAL A 257 10.69 16.35 -11.22
N VAL A 258 11.81 15.90 -11.78
CA VAL A 258 12.53 16.61 -12.86
C VAL A 258 11.98 16.20 -14.21
N ASP A 259 11.86 14.89 -14.43
CA ASP A 259 11.25 14.25 -15.59
C ASP A 259 10.66 12.89 -15.19
N TYR A 260 9.87 12.29 -16.07
CA TYR A 260 9.45 10.89 -15.95
C TYR A 260 9.34 10.28 -17.35
N LYS A 261 9.74 9.02 -17.48
CA LYS A 261 9.75 8.27 -18.74
C LYS A 261 9.19 6.88 -18.51
N ASP A 262 8.69 6.25 -19.56
CA ASP A 262 8.56 4.80 -19.54
C ASP A 262 9.96 4.16 -19.61
N VAL A 263 10.04 2.92 -19.14
CA VAL A 263 11.30 2.17 -19.02
C VAL A 263 12.01 1.94 -20.36
N PHE A 264 11.26 1.82 -21.47
CA PHE A 264 11.88 1.63 -22.78
C PHE A 264 12.55 2.92 -23.25
N THR A 265 11.85 4.05 -23.15
CA THR A 265 12.41 5.36 -23.47
C THR A 265 13.64 5.67 -22.61
N ASP A 266 13.58 5.39 -21.30
CA ASP A 266 14.72 5.59 -20.39
C ASP A 266 15.92 4.71 -20.76
N ALA A 267 15.69 3.43 -21.07
CA ALA A 267 16.74 2.50 -21.47
C ALA A 267 17.44 2.93 -22.78
N VAL A 268 16.67 3.42 -23.75
CA VAL A 268 17.22 3.93 -25.01
C VAL A 268 18.04 5.19 -24.79
N GLU A 269 17.53 6.15 -24.03
CA GLU A 269 18.22 7.44 -23.79
C GLU A 269 19.48 7.31 -22.92
N THR A 270 19.48 6.35 -21.98
CA THR A 270 20.64 6.06 -21.14
C THR A 270 21.66 5.14 -21.82
N GLY A 271 21.31 4.57 -22.98
CA GLY A 271 22.17 3.65 -23.71
C GLY A 271 22.36 2.33 -22.96
N LEU A 272 21.32 1.82 -22.30
CA LEU A 272 21.35 0.55 -21.57
C LEU A 272 21.67 -0.60 -22.53
N LEU A 273 22.75 -1.33 -22.25
CA LEU A 273 23.25 -2.41 -23.12
C LEU A 273 23.03 -3.79 -22.51
N SER A 274 22.97 -3.88 -21.18
CA SER A 274 22.91 -5.14 -20.45
C SER A 274 21.70 -5.20 -19.51
N PRO A 275 21.06 -6.37 -19.34
CA PRO A 275 20.03 -6.56 -18.31
C PRO A 275 20.55 -6.35 -16.89
N THR A 276 21.87 -6.39 -16.66
CA THR A 276 22.48 -6.12 -15.33
C THR A 276 22.40 -4.65 -14.93
N GLU A 277 22.08 -3.76 -15.86
CA GLU A 277 21.90 -2.32 -15.62
C GLU A 277 20.44 -1.96 -15.24
N LEU A 278 19.50 -2.89 -15.41
CA LEU A 278 18.12 -2.71 -14.99
C LEU A 278 17.99 -2.85 -13.46
N PRO A 279 17.34 -1.90 -12.77
CA PRO A 279 17.07 -2.03 -11.35
C PRO A 279 16.30 -3.31 -11.01
N TYR A 280 16.74 -4.00 -9.97
CA TYR A 280 16.24 -5.33 -9.59
C TYR A 280 15.45 -5.25 -8.29
N PHE A 281 14.11 -5.20 -8.37
CA PHE A 281 13.24 -5.00 -7.20
C PHE A 281 12.49 -6.28 -6.78
N GLU A 282 12.24 -6.43 -5.48
CA GLU A 282 11.47 -7.58 -4.98
C GLU A 282 10.02 -7.52 -5.50
N GLY A 283 9.55 -8.61 -6.11
CA GLY A 283 8.17 -8.72 -6.60
C GLY A 283 7.82 -7.87 -7.83
N ASP A 284 8.80 -7.26 -8.49
CA ASP A 284 8.60 -6.53 -9.75
C ASP A 284 8.47 -7.46 -10.97
N TYR A 285 8.01 -6.89 -12.08
CA TYR A 285 7.86 -7.57 -13.36
C TYR A 285 9.20 -8.06 -13.93
N TRP A 286 10.21 -7.17 -13.95
CA TRP A 286 11.47 -7.41 -14.67
C TRP A 286 12.26 -8.63 -14.21
N PRO A 287 12.46 -8.89 -12.91
CA PRO A 287 13.11 -10.11 -12.44
C PRO A 287 12.52 -11.39 -13.02
N ASN A 288 11.19 -11.52 -13.10
CA ASN A 288 10.55 -12.73 -13.62
C ASN A 288 10.68 -12.83 -15.14
N THR A 289 10.50 -11.71 -15.86
CA THR A 289 10.65 -11.66 -17.32
C THR A 289 12.07 -12.01 -17.76
N LEU A 290 13.10 -11.55 -17.04
CA LEU A 290 14.49 -11.91 -17.32
C LEU A 290 14.74 -13.41 -17.17
N GLU A 291 14.18 -14.06 -16.15
CA GLU A 291 14.27 -15.52 -15.99
C GLU A 291 13.61 -16.27 -17.16
N GLU A 292 12.46 -15.79 -17.64
CA GLU A 292 11.77 -16.38 -18.79
C GLU A 292 12.60 -16.24 -20.08
N ILE A 293 13.20 -15.07 -20.31
CA ILE A 293 14.06 -14.82 -21.47
C ILE A 293 15.30 -15.72 -21.43
N LEU A 294 15.97 -15.83 -20.27
CA LEU A 294 17.19 -16.63 -20.13
C LEU A 294 16.94 -18.13 -20.31
N LYS A 295 15.78 -18.65 -19.91
CA LYS A 295 15.39 -20.04 -20.16
C LYS A 295 15.30 -20.40 -21.64
N VAL A 296 14.95 -19.44 -22.49
CA VAL A 296 14.85 -19.66 -23.95
C VAL A 296 16.23 -19.65 -24.61
N ILE A 297 17.19 -18.93 -24.03
CA ILE A 297 18.52 -18.72 -24.61
C ILE A 297 19.51 -19.81 -24.17
N LEU A 298 19.32 -20.38 -22.99
CA LEU A 298 20.17 -21.45 -22.45
C LEU A 298 19.53 -22.82 -22.75
N PRO A 299 20.11 -23.67 -23.61
CA PRO A 299 19.63 -25.05 -23.74
C PRO A 299 19.83 -25.80 -22.42
N SER A 300 18.84 -26.61 -22.07
CA SER A 300 18.82 -27.49 -20.90
C SER A 300 20.01 -28.43 -20.82
#